data_AF-A0A9X3EYX8-F1
#
_entry.id   AF-A0A9X3EYX8-F1
#
_cell.length_a   1.000
_cell.length_b   1.000
_cell.length_c   1.000
_cell.angle_alpha   90.00
_cell.angle_beta   90.00
_cell.angle_gamma   90.00
#
_symmetry.space_group_name_H-M   'P 1'
#
loop_
_entity.id
_entity.type
_entity.pdbx_description
1 polymer ?
#
loop_
_entity_poly.entity_id
_entity_poly.type
_entity_poly.pdbx_seq_one_letter_code
_entity_poly.pdbx_strand_id
1 'polypeptide(L)'
;MIRHYLEVLKLDAHDDIGAGIGTKEDQRFIAGVAEAVLEHLPEEFKGRLGNVPVVLEARPAKYLVQDGFDPRALGLFEGPDHFHQRGIEAAAAPSRIVLYYANLLAMFADEDELREQVEVTILHEIGHYFGLDEDDMQRLGLD
;
A
#
# COMPACT_ATOMS: atom_id res chain seq x y z
N MET A 1 12.01 19.29 4.60
CA MET A 1 11.06 18.23 4.23
C MET A 1 11.32 16.95 5.03
N ILE A 2 12.40 16.20 4.79
CA ILE A 2 12.67 14.90 5.46
C ILE A 2 12.56 14.91 6.99
N ARG A 3 13.14 15.92 7.68
CA ARG A 3 13.03 16.04 9.16
C ARG A 3 11.58 16.16 9.64
N HIS A 4 10.73 16.85 8.89
CA HIS A 4 9.31 16.98 9.24
C HIS A 4 8.59 15.66 9.01
N TYR A 5 8.88 14.95 7.93
CA TYR A 5 8.29 13.64 7.65
C TYR A 5 8.64 12.59 8.71
N LEU A 6 9.88 12.59 9.19
CA LEU A 6 10.27 11.71 10.29
C LEU A 6 9.55 12.04 11.61
N GLU A 7 9.26 13.32 11.86
CA GLU A 7 8.50 13.69 13.06
C GLU A 7 7.01 13.34 12.90
N VAL A 8 6.43 13.50 11.70
CA VAL A 8 5.07 13.02 11.38
C VAL A 8 4.98 11.53 11.64
N LEU A 9 5.86 10.71 11.03
CA LEU A 9 5.88 9.26 11.22
C LEU A 9 5.92 8.87 12.71
N LYS A 10 6.72 9.59 13.51
CA LYS A 10 6.88 9.31 14.93
C LYS A 10 5.64 9.67 15.75
N LEU A 11 5.02 10.82 15.47
CA LEU A 11 3.81 11.28 16.18
C LEU A 11 2.63 10.37 15.86
N ASP A 12 2.45 10.10 14.58
CA ASP A 12 1.42 9.21 14.06
C ASP A 12 1.53 7.79 14.65
N ALA A 13 2.73 7.21 14.67
CA ALA A 13 2.95 5.88 15.26
C ALA A 13 2.73 5.85 16.79
N HIS A 14 2.89 6.98 17.47
CA HIS A 14 2.56 7.11 18.88
C HIS A 14 1.03 7.16 19.08
N ASP A 15 0.33 7.92 18.24
CA ASP A 15 -1.12 8.08 18.32
C ASP A 15 -1.87 6.79 17.97
N ASP A 16 -1.34 5.97 17.05
CA ASP A 16 -1.86 4.63 16.74
C ASP A 16 -2.04 3.76 18.00
N ILE A 17 -1.03 3.78 18.88
CA ILE A 17 -1.03 3.00 20.13
C ILE A 17 -2.12 3.52 21.06
N GLY A 18 -2.26 4.84 21.17
CA GLY A 18 -3.26 5.47 22.02
C GLY A 18 -4.70 5.25 21.55
N ALA A 19 -4.89 5.20 20.23
CA ALA A 19 -6.18 4.99 19.59
C ALA A 19 -6.57 3.50 19.45
N GLY A 20 -5.62 2.57 19.64
CA GLY A 20 -5.86 1.13 19.45
C GLY A 20 -6.03 0.74 17.99
N ILE A 21 -5.45 1.50 17.06
CA ILE A 21 -5.55 1.29 15.62
C ILE A 21 -4.87 -0.03 15.21
N GLY A 22 -5.47 -0.75 14.26
CA GLY A 22 -4.83 -1.88 13.59
C GLY A 22 -5.07 -3.21 14.29
N THR A 23 -6.26 -3.38 14.86
CA THR A 23 -6.68 -4.65 15.44
C THR A 23 -6.62 -5.77 14.39
N LYS A 24 -6.66 -7.03 14.85
CA LYS A 24 -6.73 -8.16 13.91
C LYS A 24 -8.02 -8.15 13.07
N GLU A 25 -9.07 -7.48 13.54
CA GLU A 25 -10.32 -7.35 12.81
C GLU A 25 -10.17 -6.35 11.67
N ASP A 26 -9.59 -5.18 11.97
CA ASP A 26 -9.28 -4.16 10.97
C ASP A 26 -8.40 -4.71 9.86
N GLN A 27 -7.34 -5.45 10.22
CA GLN A 27 -6.45 -6.08 9.25
C GLN A 27 -7.16 -7.15 8.41
N ARG A 28 -8.09 -7.91 9.01
CA ARG A 28 -8.90 -8.89 8.26
C ARG A 28 -9.87 -8.21 7.31
N PHE A 29 -10.46 -7.09 7.71
CA PHE A 29 -11.34 -6.30 6.87
C PHE A 29 -10.58 -5.80 5.64
N ILE A 30 -9.45 -5.11 5.84
CA ILE A 30 -8.62 -4.58 4.75
C ILE A 30 -8.13 -5.70 3.84
N ALA A 31 -7.66 -6.82 4.41
CA ALA A 31 -7.24 -7.99 3.63
C ALA A 31 -8.39 -8.55 2.78
N GLY A 32 -9.60 -8.69 3.35
CA GLY A 32 -10.75 -9.19 2.61
C GLY A 32 -11.20 -8.28 1.47
N VAL A 33 -11.11 -6.95 1.65
CA VAL A 33 -11.36 -6.00 0.56
C VAL A 33 -10.30 -6.13 -0.53
N ALA A 34 -9.02 -6.17 -0.17
CA ALA A 34 -7.91 -6.35 -1.11
C ALA A 34 -8.05 -7.67 -1.90
N GLU A 35 -8.37 -8.79 -1.23
CA GLU A 35 -8.63 -10.08 -1.86
C GLU A 35 -9.78 -9.99 -2.86
N ALA A 36 -10.90 -9.37 -2.47
CA ALA A 36 -12.04 -9.18 -3.36
C ALA A 36 -11.65 -8.40 -4.63
N VAL A 37 -10.85 -7.34 -4.52
CA VAL A 37 -10.39 -6.59 -5.70
C VAL A 37 -9.57 -7.48 -6.63
N LEU A 38 -8.60 -8.22 -6.08
CA LEU A 38 -7.76 -9.14 -6.86
C LEU A 38 -8.58 -10.21 -7.59
N GLU A 39 -9.66 -10.71 -6.96
CA GLU A 39 -10.58 -11.69 -7.56
C GLU A 39 -11.39 -11.12 -8.74
N HIS A 40 -11.67 -9.82 -8.75
CA HIS A 40 -12.45 -9.16 -9.80
C HIS A 40 -11.59 -8.56 -10.92
N LEU A 41 -10.27 -8.59 -10.81
CA LEU A 41 -9.38 -8.13 -11.88
C LEU A 41 -9.59 -8.92 -13.19
N PRO A 42 -9.45 -8.28 -14.36
CA PRO A 42 -9.43 -9.00 -15.62
C PRO A 42 -8.31 -10.05 -15.67
N GLU A 43 -8.57 -11.19 -16.33
CA GLU A 43 -7.66 -12.35 -16.36
C GLU A 43 -6.25 -12.02 -16.89
N GLU A 44 -6.16 -11.04 -17.80
CA GLU A 44 -4.88 -10.55 -18.34
C GLU A 44 -3.96 -9.93 -17.26
N PHE A 45 -4.53 -9.33 -16.21
CA PHE A 45 -3.78 -8.77 -15.08
C PHE A 45 -3.48 -9.83 -14.02
N LYS A 46 -4.44 -10.70 -13.71
CA LYS A 46 -4.29 -11.78 -12.72
C LYS A 46 -3.07 -12.66 -13.00
N GLY A 47 -2.87 -13.06 -14.25
CA GLY A 47 -1.75 -13.93 -14.64
C GLY A 47 -0.37 -13.29 -14.39
N ARG A 48 -0.26 -11.97 -14.51
CA ARG A 48 0.99 -11.22 -14.27
C ARG A 48 1.19 -10.93 -12.78
N LEU A 49 0.11 -10.60 -12.05
CA LEU A 49 0.12 -10.36 -10.61
C LEU A 49 0.30 -11.62 -9.75
N GLY A 50 0.12 -12.82 -10.31
CA GLY A 50 0.09 -14.07 -9.53
C GLY A 50 1.32 -14.37 -8.65
N ASN A 51 2.43 -13.65 -8.84
CA ASN A 51 3.64 -13.75 -8.01
C ASN A 51 3.92 -12.50 -7.16
N VAL A 52 3.00 -11.53 -7.11
CA VAL A 52 3.15 -10.26 -6.39
C VAL A 52 2.27 -10.31 -5.13
N PRO A 53 2.83 -10.58 -3.94
CA PRO A 53 2.05 -10.56 -2.71
C PRO A 53 1.56 -9.16 -2.39
N VAL A 54 0.31 -9.07 -1.91
CA VAL A 54 -0.21 -7.91 -1.20
C VAL A 54 0.05 -8.12 0.29
N VAL A 55 0.71 -7.16 0.93
CA VAL A 55 1.09 -7.23 2.35
C VAL A 55 0.55 -6.04 3.11
N LEU A 56 0.18 -6.26 4.37
CA LEU A 56 -0.24 -5.21 5.28
C LEU A 56 0.93 -4.84 6.19
N GLU A 57 1.34 -3.58 6.16
CA GLU A 57 2.29 -3.00 7.11
C GLU A 57 1.62 -1.85 7.86
N ALA A 58 2.04 -1.57 9.10
CA ALA A 58 1.35 -0.54 9.90
C ALA A 58 1.53 0.86 9.28
N ARG A 59 2.80 1.22 9.08
CA ARG A 59 3.26 2.53 8.59
C ARG A 59 4.46 2.31 7.68
N PRO A 60 4.81 3.28 6.81
CA PRO A 60 6.02 3.22 6.01
C PRO A 60 7.27 3.04 6.86
N ALA A 61 8.20 2.22 6.38
CA ALA A 61 9.46 2.01 7.07
C ALA A 61 10.26 3.31 7.16
N LYS A 62 11.02 3.49 8.25
CA LYS A 62 11.75 4.74 8.49
C LYS A 62 12.71 5.12 7.36
N TYR A 63 13.37 4.15 6.72
CA TYR A 63 14.33 4.42 5.65
C TYR A 63 13.66 5.01 4.41
N LEU A 64 12.49 4.50 4.00
CA LEU A 64 11.65 5.07 2.94
C LEU A 64 11.42 6.57 3.19
N VAL A 65 11.02 6.90 4.42
CA VAL A 65 10.73 8.28 4.81
C VAL A 65 12.00 9.15 4.85
N GLN A 66 13.17 8.56 5.17
CA GLN A 66 14.47 9.25 5.07
C GLN A 66 14.82 9.59 3.62
N ASP A 67 14.39 8.75 2.68
CA ASP A 67 14.60 8.95 1.24
C ASP A 67 13.53 9.86 0.60
N GLY A 68 12.62 10.40 1.41
CA GLY A 68 11.63 11.41 1.02
C GLY A 68 10.23 10.86 0.75
N PHE A 69 10.00 9.56 1.01
CA PHE A 69 8.66 8.97 0.93
C PHE A 69 7.69 9.63 1.94
N ASP A 70 6.46 9.92 1.52
CA ASP A 70 5.46 10.51 2.42
C ASP A 70 5.05 9.45 3.47
N PRO A 71 5.24 9.71 4.78
CA PRO A 71 4.86 8.77 5.83
C PRO A 71 3.35 8.46 5.88
N ARG A 72 2.52 9.24 5.21
CA ARG A 72 1.05 9.09 5.17
C ARG A 72 0.54 8.44 3.88
N ALA A 73 1.42 7.95 3.00
CA ALA A 73 1.01 7.20 1.82
C ALA A 73 0.14 5.99 2.22
N LEU A 74 -0.93 5.71 1.47
CA LEU A 74 -1.85 4.62 1.79
C LEU A 74 -1.36 3.26 1.29
N GLY A 75 -0.60 3.26 0.19
CA GLY A 75 0.00 2.09 -0.41
C GLY A 75 1.42 2.36 -0.92
N LEU A 76 2.07 1.27 -1.34
CA LEU A 76 3.35 1.31 -2.06
C LEU A 76 3.54 0.02 -2.87
N PHE A 77 3.76 0.15 -4.17
CA PHE A 77 4.37 -0.87 -4.99
C PHE A 77 5.89 -0.87 -4.80
N GLU A 78 6.43 -1.92 -4.18
CA GLU A 78 7.87 -2.14 -4.05
C GLU A 78 8.38 -3.06 -5.16
N GLY A 79 8.98 -2.45 -6.19
CA GLY A 79 9.66 -3.15 -7.28
C GLY A 79 11.12 -3.54 -6.96
N PRO A 80 11.80 -4.26 -7.88
CA PRO A 80 13.18 -4.72 -7.70
C PRO A 80 14.19 -3.63 -7.35
N ASP A 81 14.00 -2.42 -7.88
CA ASP A 81 14.87 -1.26 -7.61
C ASP A 81 14.85 -0.85 -6.13
N HIS A 82 13.70 -0.99 -5.47
CA HIS A 82 13.56 -0.66 -4.05
C HIS A 82 14.38 -1.63 -3.18
N PHE A 83 14.43 -2.91 -3.57
CA PHE A 83 15.24 -3.93 -2.90
C PHE A 83 16.73 -3.80 -3.20
N HIS A 84 17.10 -3.36 -4.40
CA HIS A 84 18.49 -3.09 -4.76
C HIS A 84 19.10 -2.02 -3.85
N GLN A 85 18.35 -0.96 -3.55
CA GLN A 85 18.76 0.07 -2.59
C GLN A 85 18.95 -0.49 -1.16
N ARG A 86 18.29 -1.61 -0.83
CA ARG A 86 18.44 -2.33 0.45
C ARG A 86 19.58 -3.36 0.44
N GLY A 87 20.38 -3.42 -0.63
CA GLY A 87 21.47 -4.38 -0.78
C GLY A 87 21.00 -5.82 -1.05
N ILE A 88 19.73 -6.00 -1.44
CA ILE A 88 19.20 -7.29 -1.88
C ILE A 88 19.47 -7.41 -3.38
N GLU A 89 20.03 -8.54 -3.81
CA GLU A 89 20.27 -8.80 -5.22
C GLU A 89 18.95 -8.73 -5.99
N ALA A 90 18.92 -7.97 -7.09
CA ALA A 90 17.70 -7.72 -7.87
C ALA A 90 17.04 -9.03 -8.38
N ALA A 91 17.83 -10.08 -8.63
CA ALA A 91 17.34 -11.40 -9.02
C ALA A 91 16.60 -12.15 -7.89
N ALA A 92 16.77 -11.72 -6.63
CA ALA A 92 16.17 -12.30 -5.43
C ALA A 92 15.11 -11.40 -4.80
N ALA A 93 14.77 -10.27 -5.45
CA ALA A 93 13.85 -9.26 -4.94
C ALA A 93 12.41 -9.50 -5.43
N PRO A 94 11.53 -10.11 -4.61
CA PRO A 94 10.13 -10.28 -5.00
C PRO A 94 9.45 -8.90 -5.00
N SER A 95 8.79 -8.53 -6.10
CA SER A 95 7.94 -7.34 -6.08
C SER A 95 6.75 -7.57 -5.14
N ARG A 96 6.32 -6.54 -4.41
CA ARG A 96 5.15 -6.63 -3.53
C ARG A 96 4.34 -5.34 -3.53
N ILE A 97 3.05 -5.44 -3.24
CA ILE A 97 2.17 -4.30 -2.99
C ILE A 97 1.99 -4.21 -1.47
N VAL A 98 2.30 -3.07 -0.89
CA VAL A 98 2.15 -2.80 0.54
C VAL A 98 0.94 -1.90 0.73
N LEU A 99 0.03 -2.25 1.64
CA LEU A 99 -1.01 -1.35 2.14
C LEU A 99 -0.67 -0.96 3.58
N TYR A 100 -0.67 0.34 3.86
CA TYR A 100 -0.36 0.88 5.17
C TYR A 100 -1.62 0.99 6.03
N TYR A 101 -1.96 -0.10 6.73
CA TYR A 101 -3.26 -0.22 7.39
C TYR A 101 -3.50 0.86 8.46
N ALA A 102 -2.47 1.31 9.16
CA ALA A 102 -2.66 2.36 10.17
C ALA A 102 -2.92 3.72 9.53
N ASN A 103 -2.34 4.00 8.35
CA ASN A 103 -2.66 5.21 7.58
C ASN A 103 -4.12 5.19 7.11
N LEU A 104 -4.56 4.07 6.53
CA LEU A 104 -5.94 3.87 6.08
C LEU A 104 -6.94 4.07 7.23
N LEU A 105 -6.73 3.41 8.37
CA LEU A 105 -7.62 3.49 9.54
C LEU A 105 -7.60 4.86 10.23
N ALA A 106 -6.45 5.54 10.22
CA ALA A 106 -6.35 6.89 10.79
C ALA A 106 -7.07 7.95 9.93
N MET A 107 -7.16 7.72 8.62
CA MET A 107 -7.77 8.66 7.67
C MET A 107 -9.24 8.38 7.39
N PHE A 108 -9.67 7.12 7.44
CA PHE A 108 -11.02 6.68 7.09
C PHE A 108 -11.62 5.87 8.24
N ALA A 109 -12.45 6.53 9.04
CA ALA A 109 -13.08 5.93 10.22
C ALA A 109 -14.42 5.24 9.91
N ASP A 110 -15.04 5.58 8.78
CA ASP A 110 -16.23 4.92 8.27
C ASP A 110 -15.85 3.68 7.45
N GLU A 111 -16.58 2.58 7.63
CA GLU A 111 -16.25 1.28 7.01
C GLU A 111 -16.45 1.31 5.49
N ASP A 112 -17.44 2.03 4.99
CA ASP A 112 -17.72 2.14 3.56
C ASP A 112 -16.67 3.03 2.88
N GLU A 113 -16.31 4.16 3.51
CA GLU A 113 -15.19 5.00 3.04
C GLU A 113 -13.86 4.23 3.07
N LEU A 114 -13.58 3.47 4.14
CA LEU A 114 -12.37 2.65 4.23
C LEU A 114 -12.32 1.61 3.11
N ARG A 115 -13.45 0.93 2.83
CA ARG A 115 -13.54 -0.04 1.74
C ARG A 115 -13.18 0.60 0.42
N GLU A 116 -13.86 1.69 0.05
CA GLU A 116 -13.61 2.41 -1.21
C GLU A 116 -12.14 2.80 -1.33
N GLN A 117 -11.55 3.31 -0.25
CA GLN A 117 -10.15 3.76 -0.26
C GLN A 117 -9.15 2.62 -0.33
N VAL A 118 -9.45 1.46 0.25
CA VAL A 118 -8.64 0.25 0.04
C VAL A 118 -8.70 -0.20 -1.41
N GLU A 119 -9.89 -0.20 -2.03
CA GLU A 119 -10.10 -0.59 -3.44
C GLU A 119 -9.33 0.35 -4.39
N VAL A 120 -9.47 1.65 -4.18
CA VAL A 120 -8.76 2.68 -4.95
C VAL A 120 -7.24 2.55 -4.75
N THR A 121 -6.76 2.37 -3.52
CA THR A 121 -5.32 2.27 -3.25
C THR A 121 -4.71 1.04 -3.92
N ILE A 122 -5.33 -0.14 -3.79
CA ILE A 122 -4.76 -1.36 -4.39
C ILE A 122 -4.74 -1.27 -5.92
N LEU A 123 -5.78 -0.70 -6.54
CA LEU A 123 -5.82 -0.51 -7.99
C LEU A 123 -4.71 0.43 -8.45
N HIS A 124 -4.49 1.56 -7.76
CA HIS A 124 -3.38 2.45 -8.05
C HIS A 124 -2.01 1.75 -7.99
N GLU A 125 -1.74 0.96 -6.94
CA GLU A 125 -0.47 0.23 -6.83
C GLU A 125 -0.32 -0.87 -7.89
N ILE A 126 -1.43 -1.51 -8.29
CA ILE A 126 -1.46 -2.42 -9.43
C ILE A 126 -1.13 -1.67 -10.73
N GLY A 127 -1.68 -0.47 -10.93
CA GLY A 127 -1.34 0.40 -12.05
C GLY A 127 0.16 0.66 -12.13
N HIS A 128 0.77 1.02 -10.99
CA HIS A 128 2.23 1.19 -10.88
C HIS A 128 3.01 -0.08 -11.21
N TYR A 129 2.55 -1.26 -10.78
CA TYR A 129 3.18 -2.53 -11.17
C TYR A 129 3.17 -2.75 -12.70
N PHE A 130 2.10 -2.34 -13.38
CA PHE A 130 1.98 -2.45 -14.83
C PHE A 130 2.63 -1.32 -15.61
N GLY A 131 3.12 -0.27 -14.93
CA GLY A 131 3.65 0.94 -15.55
C GLY A 131 2.55 1.78 -16.22
N LEU A 132 1.31 1.64 -15.75
CA LEU A 132 0.15 2.42 -16.20
C LEU A 132 0.13 3.75 -15.45
N ASP A 133 -0.25 4.81 -16.16
CA ASP A 133 -0.60 6.09 -15.54
C ASP A 133 -2.10 6.13 -15.18
N GLU A 134 -2.54 7.22 -14.53
CA GLU A 134 -3.94 7.40 -14.13
C GLU A 134 -4.90 7.36 -15.35
N ASP A 135 -4.49 7.92 -16.49
CA ASP A 135 -5.28 7.94 -17.72
C ASP A 135 -5.47 6.51 -18.27
N ASP A 136 -4.43 5.68 -18.21
CA ASP A 136 -4.49 4.27 -18.59
C ASP A 136 -5.40 3.46 -17.67
N MET A 137 -5.39 3.75 -16.37
CA MET A 137 -6.26 3.08 -15.39
C MET A 137 -7.75 3.35 -15.68
N GLN A 138 -8.13 4.61 -15.92
CA GLN A 138 -9.50 4.97 -16.31
C GLN A 138 -9.93 4.28 -17.61
N ARG A 139 -9.03 4.23 -18.61
CA ARG A 139 -9.31 3.60 -19.90
C ARG A 139 -9.58 2.10 -19.78
N LEU A 140 -9.01 1.46 -18.75
CA LEU A 140 -9.14 0.03 -18.49
C LEU A 140 -10.29 -0.28 -17.50
N GLY A 141 -10.97 0.74 -16.97
CA GLY A 141 -12.03 0.59 -15.97
C GLY A 141 -11.48 0.09 -14.63
N LEU A 142 -10.29 0.55 -14.27
CA LEU A 142 -9.58 0.21 -13.04
C LEU A 142 -9.48 1.42 -12.07
N ASP A 143 -10.27 2.48 -12.29
CA ASP A 143 -10.36 3.67 -11.43
C ASP A 143 -11.46 3.59 -10.37
#